data_AF-C9Y906-F1
#
_entry.id   AF-C9Y906-F1
#
_cell.length_a   1.000
_cell.length_b   1.000
_cell.length_c   1.000
_cell.angle_alpha   90.00
_cell.angle_beta   90.00
_cell.angle_gamma   90.00
#
_symmetry.space_group_name_H-M   'P 1'
#
loop_
_entity.id
_entity.type
_entity.pdbx_description
1 polymer ?
#
loop_
_entity_poly.entity_id
_entity_poly.type
_entity_poly.pdbx_seq_one_letter_code
_entity_poly.pdbx_strand_id
1 'polypeptide(L)'
;MVAATSTVYLACSSAQEPQQMFDKASALTKLTAHVDAAVLYSPTGKSESDKTLLDKAFADNPTLKQQLGIDMLLLQRGEKGVVVLLCTEGGAKALLEDLSCTSGMDKHHWRDEPDRICAFSLNPAGCP
;
A
#
# COMPACT_ATOMS: atom_id res chain seq x y z
N MET A 1 46.35 -23.93 11.89
CA MET A 1 45.75 -22.62 12.19
C MET A 1 44.79 -22.30 11.05
N VAL A 2 43.50 -22.18 11.33
CA VAL A 2 42.44 -21.98 10.33
C VAL A 2 42.29 -20.48 10.07
N ALA A 3 42.51 -20.05 8.84
CA ALA A 3 42.30 -18.67 8.43
C ALA A 3 40.79 -18.43 8.28
N ALA A 4 40.23 -17.59 9.16
CA ALA A 4 38.86 -17.12 9.05
C ALA A 4 38.79 -16.07 7.92
N THR A 5 38.31 -16.46 6.75
CA THR A 5 37.97 -15.54 5.68
C THR A 5 36.59 -14.94 5.95
N SER A 6 36.58 -13.70 6.44
CA SER A 6 35.35 -12.91 6.61
C SER A 6 34.80 -12.49 5.25
N THR A 7 33.77 -13.18 4.77
CA THR A 7 32.99 -12.78 3.60
C THR A 7 32.06 -11.63 4.01
N VAL A 8 32.39 -10.41 3.60
CA VAL A 8 31.49 -9.26 3.74
C VAL A 8 30.41 -9.38 2.66
N TYR A 9 29.20 -9.78 3.05
CA TYR A 9 28.03 -9.67 2.18
C TYR A 9 27.63 -8.19 2.09
N LEU A 10 27.98 -7.55 0.98
CA LEU A 10 27.36 -6.29 0.56
C LEU A 10 25.90 -6.58 0.24
N ALA A 11 25.02 -6.41 1.24
CA ALA A 11 23.59 -6.32 1.02
C ALA A 11 23.34 -5.06 0.19
N CYS A 12 23.10 -5.24 -1.10
CA CYS A 12 22.67 -4.18 -1.99
C CYS A 12 21.24 -3.79 -1.56
N SER A 13 21.12 -2.77 -0.71
CA SER A 13 19.83 -2.18 -0.37
C SER A 13 19.29 -1.57 -1.67
N SER A 14 18.28 -2.20 -2.27
CA SER A 14 17.61 -1.68 -3.46
C SER A 14 16.88 -0.40 -3.10
N ALA A 15 17.55 0.75 -3.22
CA ALA A 15 16.88 2.04 -3.16
C ALA A 15 15.84 2.05 -4.28
N GLN A 16 14.56 2.15 -3.93
CA GLN A 16 13.49 2.22 -4.91
C GLN A 16 13.62 3.56 -5.64
N GLU A 17 13.58 3.53 -6.97
CA GLU A 17 13.72 4.74 -7.79
C GLU A 17 12.56 5.70 -7.50
N PRO A 18 12.80 7.00 -7.21
CA PRO A 18 11.74 7.94 -6.85
C PRO A 18 10.57 7.99 -7.84
N GLN A 19 10.84 7.88 -9.14
CA GLN A 19 9.81 7.84 -10.18
C GLN A 19 8.86 6.66 -9.99
N GLN A 20 9.41 5.46 -9.74
CA GLN A 20 8.62 4.26 -9.49
C GLN A 20 7.70 4.44 -8.27
N MET A 21 8.19 5.11 -7.23
CA MET A 21 7.39 5.37 -6.03
C MET A 21 6.27 6.39 -6.27
N PHE A 22 6.47 7.38 -7.14
CA PHE A 22 5.39 8.29 -7.54
C PHE A 22 4.35 7.61 -8.44
N ASP A 23 4.77 6.71 -9.33
CA ASP A 23 3.85 5.91 -10.13
C ASP A 23 2.99 5.00 -9.23
N LYS A 24 3.61 4.35 -8.23
CA LYS A 24 2.91 3.59 -7.19
C LYS A 24 1.96 4.46 -6.38
N ALA A 25 2.35 5.69 -6.06
CA ALA A 25 1.48 6.61 -5.33
C ALA A 25 0.22 6.95 -6.12
N SER A 26 0.36 7.30 -7.41
CA SER A 26 -0.80 7.54 -8.28
C SER A 26 -1.70 6.31 -8.40
N ALA A 27 -1.11 5.12 -8.52
CA ALA A 27 -1.86 3.87 -8.58
C ALA A 27 -2.60 3.56 -7.26
N LEU A 28 -1.95 3.80 -6.12
CA LEU A 28 -2.54 3.55 -4.81
C LEU A 28 -3.73 4.48 -4.55
N THR A 29 -3.63 5.78 -4.84
CA THR A 29 -4.77 6.71 -4.68
C THR A 29 -5.98 6.27 -5.53
N LYS A 30 -5.76 5.79 -6.75
CA LYS A 30 -6.84 5.23 -7.59
C LYS A 30 -7.43 3.95 -7.00
N LEU A 31 -6.58 3.07 -6.49
CA LEU A 31 -7.00 1.83 -5.83
C LEU A 31 -7.86 2.14 -4.59
N THR A 32 -7.40 3.04 -3.72
CA THR A 32 -8.12 3.47 -2.51
C THR A 32 -9.50 4.00 -2.85
N ALA A 33 -9.61 4.92 -3.82
CA ALA A 33 -10.90 5.47 -4.24
C ALA A 33 -11.85 4.39 -4.79
N HIS A 34 -11.32 3.44 -5.56
CA HIS A 34 -12.13 2.35 -6.11
C HIS A 34 -12.61 1.37 -5.03
N VAL A 35 -11.74 1.02 -4.08
CA VAL A 35 -12.10 0.18 -2.93
C VAL A 35 -13.12 0.87 -2.04
N ASP A 36 -12.97 2.17 -1.79
CA ASP A 36 -13.94 2.95 -1.02
C ASP A 36 -15.33 2.92 -1.66
N ALA A 37 -15.40 3.16 -2.98
CA ALA A 37 -16.64 3.07 -3.72
C ALA A 37 -17.26 1.66 -3.64
N ALA A 38 -16.44 0.61 -3.72
CA ALA A 38 -16.90 -0.77 -3.56
C ALA A 38 -17.44 -1.02 -2.15
N VAL A 39 -16.80 -0.52 -1.09
CA VAL A 39 -17.26 -0.68 0.30
C VAL A 39 -18.58 0.05 0.54
N LEU A 40 -18.70 1.29 0.06
CA LEU A 40 -19.82 2.17 0.37
C LEU A 40 -21.05 1.92 -0.50
N TYR A 41 -20.85 1.60 -1.78
CA TYR A 41 -21.94 1.57 -2.77
C TYR A 41 -22.29 0.18 -3.30
N SER A 42 -21.44 -0.84 -3.10
CA SER A 42 -21.81 -2.22 -3.43
C SER A 42 -22.81 -2.77 -2.41
N PRO A 43 -23.86 -3.49 -2.84
CA PRO A 43 -24.78 -4.18 -1.92
C PRO A 43 -24.08 -5.14 -0.95
N THR A 44 -22.93 -5.71 -1.36
CA THR A 44 -22.13 -6.65 -0.56
C THR A 44 -20.88 -6.02 0.03
N GLY A 45 -20.58 -4.75 -0.25
CA GLY A 45 -19.28 -4.14 0.05
C GLY A 45 -18.86 -4.27 1.53
N LYS A 46 -19.81 -4.09 2.44
CA LYS A 46 -19.57 -4.21 3.90
C LYS A 46 -19.35 -5.64 4.39
N SER A 47 -19.88 -6.65 3.70
CA SER A 47 -19.78 -8.06 4.11
C SER A 47 -18.66 -8.82 3.39
N GLU A 48 -18.10 -8.27 2.32
CA GLU A 48 -16.99 -8.89 1.59
C GLU A 48 -15.68 -8.83 2.35
N SER A 49 -14.78 -9.79 2.09
CA SER A 49 -13.42 -9.81 2.66
C SER A 49 -12.53 -8.73 2.03
N ASP A 50 -11.49 -8.29 2.75
CA ASP A 50 -10.57 -7.25 2.24
C ASP A 50 -9.89 -7.70 0.94
N LYS A 51 -9.47 -8.97 0.91
CA LYS A 51 -8.90 -9.59 -0.27
C LYS A 51 -9.86 -9.54 -1.46
N THR A 52 -11.13 -9.87 -1.24
CA THR A 52 -12.15 -9.86 -2.31
C THR A 52 -12.34 -8.45 -2.88
N LEU A 53 -12.37 -7.42 -2.03
CA LEU A 53 -12.51 -6.04 -2.47
C LEU A 53 -11.30 -5.58 -3.30
N LEU A 54 -10.08 -5.88 -2.83
CA LEU A 54 -8.86 -5.56 -3.56
C LEU A 54 -8.77 -6.33 -4.90
N ASP A 55 -9.13 -7.62 -4.91
CA ASP A 55 -9.13 -8.43 -6.13
C ASP A 55 -10.13 -7.89 -7.16
N LYS A 56 -11.32 -7.45 -6.73
CA LYS A 56 -12.30 -6.78 -7.61
C LYS A 56 -11.76 -5.45 -8.14
N ALA A 57 -11.16 -4.63 -7.29
CA ALA A 57 -10.58 -3.36 -7.72
C ALA A 57 -9.50 -3.53 -8.79
N PHE A 58 -8.71 -4.61 -8.69
CA PHE A 58 -7.76 -5.00 -9.73
C PHE A 58 -8.39 -5.61 -10.97
N ALA A 59 -9.49 -6.34 -10.84
CA ALA A 59 -10.22 -6.88 -11.99
C ALA A 59 -10.79 -5.73 -12.85
N ASP A 60 -11.32 -4.69 -12.19
CA ASP A 60 -11.86 -3.51 -12.86
C ASP A 60 -10.77 -2.62 -13.45
N ASN A 61 -9.57 -2.59 -12.83
CA ASN A 61 -8.43 -1.80 -13.28
C ASN A 61 -7.10 -2.61 -13.29
N PRO A 62 -6.89 -3.48 -14.29
CA PRO A 62 -5.75 -4.41 -14.31
C PRO A 62 -4.36 -3.73 -14.33
N THR A 63 -4.29 -2.50 -14.84
CA THR A 63 -3.04 -1.71 -14.88
C THR A 63 -2.56 -1.33 -13.49
N LEU A 64 -3.46 -1.12 -12.51
CA LEU A 64 -3.06 -0.79 -11.14
C LEU A 64 -2.21 -1.90 -10.52
N LYS A 65 -2.54 -3.16 -10.81
CA LYS A 65 -1.77 -4.31 -10.32
C LYS A 65 -0.35 -4.31 -10.86
N GLN A 66 -0.16 -3.94 -12.13
CA GLN A 66 1.17 -3.84 -12.73
C GLN A 66 1.99 -2.70 -12.12
N GLN A 67 1.35 -1.56 -11.83
CA GLN A 67 2.01 -0.40 -11.23
C GLN A 67 2.40 -0.62 -9.77
N LEU A 68 1.54 -1.27 -8.98
CA LEU A 68 1.80 -1.58 -7.58
C LEU A 68 2.77 -2.77 -7.41
N GLY A 69 2.84 -3.66 -8.41
CA GLY A 69 3.79 -4.76 -8.43
C GLY A 69 3.40 -5.90 -7.48
N ILE A 70 4.40 -6.49 -6.83
CA ILE A 70 4.25 -7.62 -5.89
C ILE A 70 4.19 -7.19 -4.43
N ASP A 71 4.10 -5.89 -4.20
CA ASP A 71 4.02 -5.30 -2.87
C ASP A 71 2.74 -5.73 -2.14
N MET A 72 2.84 -5.83 -0.82
CA MET A 72 1.74 -6.24 0.03
C MET A 72 0.77 -5.09 0.25
N LEU A 73 -0.53 -5.36 0.14
CA LEU A 73 -1.60 -4.40 0.40
C LEU A 73 -2.39 -4.79 1.64
N LEU A 74 -2.62 -3.82 2.50
CA LEU A 74 -3.51 -3.91 3.64
C LEU A 74 -4.65 -2.90 3.49
N LEU A 75 -5.84 -3.29 3.92
CA LEU A 75 -7.03 -2.45 3.89
C LEU A 75 -7.57 -2.29 5.32
N GLN A 76 -7.83 -1.06 5.73
CA GLN A 76 -8.57 -0.75 6.95
C GLN A 76 -9.84 0.00 6.57
N ARG A 77 -10.99 -0.47 7.05
CA ARG A 77 -12.30 0.12 6.73
C ARG A 77 -12.84 0.92 7.90
N GLY A 78 -13.50 2.03 7.59
CA GLY A 78 -14.34 2.78 8.52
C GLY A 78 -15.75 2.92 7.97
N GLU A 79 -16.57 3.72 8.65
CA GLU A 79 -17.96 3.96 8.24
C GLU A 79 -18.08 4.85 7.00
N LYS A 80 -17.13 5.79 6.84
CA LYS A 80 -17.18 6.87 5.84
C LYS A 80 -16.00 6.89 4.88
N GLY A 81 -15.09 5.94 5.00
CA GLY A 81 -13.88 5.88 4.19
C GLY A 81 -13.06 4.64 4.48
N VAL A 82 -11.98 4.50 3.73
CA VAL A 82 -11.01 3.41 3.88
C VAL A 82 -9.59 3.95 3.86
N VAL A 83 -8.67 3.20 4.47
CA VAL A 83 -7.22 3.41 4.34
C VAL A 83 -6.63 2.21 3.63
N VAL A 84 -5.83 2.46 2.59
CA VAL A 84 -5.00 1.42 1.96
C VAL A 84 -3.54 1.69 2.27
N LEU A 85 -2.88 0.67 2.79
CA LEU A 85 -1.45 0.68 3.10
C LEU A 85 -0.72 -0.26 2.15
N LEU A 86 0.25 0.29 1.41
CA LEU A 86 1.18 -0.46 0.59
C LEU A 86 2.48 -0.69 1.37
N CYS A 87 2.91 -1.93 1.42
CA CYS A 87 4.13 -2.36 2.08
C CYS A 87 5.04 -3.11 1.11
N THR A 88 6.33 -3.19 1.43
CA THR A 88 7.27 -4.03 0.68
C THR A 88 6.74 -5.46 0.55
N GLU A 89 7.18 -6.17 -0.48
CA GLU A 89 7.03 -7.63 -0.54
C GLU A 89 7.39 -8.26 0.83
N GLY A 90 6.52 -9.15 1.33
CA GLY A 90 6.67 -9.78 2.65
C GLY A 90 6.24 -8.93 3.85
N GLY A 91 5.86 -7.66 3.65
CA GLY A 91 5.21 -6.83 4.68
C GLY A 91 6.16 -6.30 5.76
N ALA A 92 7.47 -6.22 5.51
CA ALA A 92 8.42 -5.72 6.51
C ALA A 92 8.30 -4.20 6.74
N LYS A 93 8.21 -3.42 5.65
CA LYS A 93 8.23 -1.95 5.69
C LYS A 93 7.02 -1.34 5.00
N ALA A 94 6.53 -0.23 5.54
CA ALA A 94 5.51 0.60 4.91
C ALA A 94 6.14 1.45 3.79
N LEU A 95 5.46 1.54 2.65
CA LEU A 95 5.89 2.33 1.50
C LEU A 95 5.00 3.55 1.30
N LEU A 96 3.69 3.35 1.25
CA LEU A 96 2.70 4.39 0.96
C LEU A 96 1.42 4.10 1.75
N GLU A 97 0.72 5.14 2.20
CA GLU A 97 -0.55 4.98 2.91
C GLU A 97 -1.49 6.12 2.53
N ASP A 98 -2.72 5.76 2.18
CA ASP A 98 -3.67 6.66 1.52
C ASP A 98 -5.07 6.48 2.12
N LEU A 99 -5.74 7.59 2.41
CA LEU A 99 -7.07 7.69 2.99
C LEU A 99 -8.05 8.17 1.91
N SER A 100 -9.17 7.48 1.73
CA SER A 100 -10.05 7.65 0.56
C SER A 100 -10.70 9.03 0.40
N CYS A 101 -10.80 9.81 1.48
CA CYS A 101 -11.48 11.10 1.48
C CYS A 101 -10.58 12.31 1.22
N THR A 102 -9.31 12.09 0.86
CA THR A 102 -8.38 13.15 0.44
C THR A 102 -8.16 13.12 -1.08
N SER A 103 -7.67 14.21 -1.65
CA SER A 103 -7.52 14.34 -3.11
C SER A 103 -6.19 13.81 -3.65
N GLY A 104 -5.26 13.40 -2.79
CA GLY A 104 -3.94 12.93 -3.19
C GLY A 104 -3.28 12.10 -2.09
N MET A 105 -2.12 11.53 -2.41
CA MET A 105 -1.38 10.63 -1.52
C MET A 105 -1.09 11.26 -0.15
N ASP A 106 -1.57 10.62 0.92
CA ASP A 106 -1.45 11.15 2.29
C ASP A 106 -0.06 10.93 2.89
N LYS A 107 0.54 9.75 2.70
CA LYS A 107 1.83 9.39 3.32
C LYS A 107 2.79 8.74 2.34
N HIS A 108 3.98 9.34 2.24
CA HIS A 108 5.12 8.81 1.50
C HIS A 108 6.15 8.19 2.45
N HIS A 109 5.78 7.11 3.14
CA HIS A 109 6.62 6.43 4.14
C HIS A 109 8.02 6.07 3.60
N TRP A 110 8.11 5.64 2.34
CA TRP A 110 9.40 5.32 1.70
C TRP A 110 10.43 6.46 1.72
N ARG A 111 9.97 7.72 1.73
CA ARG A 111 10.82 8.92 1.73
C ARG A 111 10.94 9.52 3.12
N ASP A 112 9.83 9.62 3.82
CA ASP A 112 9.72 10.40 5.06
C ASP A 112 10.05 9.55 6.30
N GLU A 113 9.80 8.23 6.23
CA GLU A 113 10.01 7.26 7.33
C GLU A 113 10.48 5.89 6.79
N PRO A 114 11.67 5.76 6.16
CA PRO A 114 12.08 4.59 5.37
C PRO A 114 12.25 3.27 6.15
N ASP A 115 12.27 3.34 7.49
CA ASP A 115 12.33 2.18 8.39
C ASP A 115 11.00 1.91 9.10
N ARG A 116 9.93 2.61 8.69
CA ARG A 116 8.59 2.41 9.24
C ARG A 116 8.13 0.99 8.99
N ILE A 117 7.75 0.30 10.06
CA ILE A 117 7.12 -1.03 9.97
C ILE A 117 5.80 -0.95 9.20
N CYS A 118 5.40 -2.06 8.56
CA CYS A 118 4.11 -2.15 7.86
C CYS A 118 2.92 -2.13 8.83
N ALA A 119 2.54 -0.93 9.28
CA ALA A 119 1.41 -0.72 10.17
C ALA A 119 0.73 0.62 9.86
N PHE A 120 -0.61 0.62 9.96
CA PHE A 120 -1.43 1.81 9.72
C PHE A 120 -1.04 2.97 10.66
N SER A 121 -0.99 4.17 10.09
CA SER A 121 -0.83 5.44 10.79
C SER A 121 -2.05 6.32 10.67
N LEU A 122 -2.83 6.15 9.59
CA LEU A 122 -4.08 6.85 9.34
C LEU A 122 -5.25 6.08 9.94
N ASN A 123 -6.36 6.78 10.14
CA ASN A 123 -7.59 6.20 10.65
C ASN A 123 -8.74 6.56 9.70
N PRO A 124 -9.52 5.58 9.19
CA PRO A 124 -10.65 5.87 8.31
C PRO A 124 -11.78 6.67 8.98
N ALA A 125 -11.83 6.74 10.31
CA ALA A 125 -12.73 7.65 11.04
C ALA A 125 -12.33 9.14 10.89
N GLY A 126 -11.16 9.44 10.30
CA GLY A 126 -10.76 10.80 9.94
C GLY A 126 -11.51 11.36 8.73
N CYS A 127 -12.26 10.54 8.00
CA CYS A 127 -13.11 11.02 6.91
C CYS A 127 -14.38 11.71 7.45
N PRO A 128 -14.73 12.90 6.91
CA PRO A 128 -15.82 13.74 7.41
C PRO A 128 -17.21 13.12 7.22
#